data_AF-A0A3N5TAH9-F1
#
_entry.id   AF-A0A3N5TAH9-F1
#
_cell.length_a   1.000
_cell.length_b   1.000
_cell.length_c   1.000
_cell.angle_alpha   90.00
_cell.angle_beta   90.00
_cell.angle_gamma   90.00
#
_symmetry.space_group_name_H-M   'P 1'
#
loop_
_entity.id
_entity.type
_entity.pdbx_description
1 polymer ?
#
loop_
_entity_poly.entity_id
_entity_poly.type
_entity_poly.pdbx_seq_one_letter_code
_entity_poly.pdbx_strand_id
1 'polypeptide(L)'
;VTRLKPGEIDALPAKLCLRHRFVSVRMVVNRAVTHELVRHRPCSFLQESQRYCRYSQDKFSNQVTFIKPMFFEEGSAEYQLWADSMLMSEKAYLKLLETATPQAARTVLANSCKTEIIVYCNLAEWQHIFSLRTSAAAEPSMREIMIPLAEAMCQKFGVLEDVRQTR
;
A
#
# COMPACT_ATOMS: atom_id res chain seq x y z
N VAL A 1 -35.41 7.50 -8.56
CA VAL A 1 -34.31 6.62 -8.11
C VAL A 1 -33.72 7.20 -6.83
N THR A 2 -33.76 6.47 -5.72
CA THR A 2 -33.24 6.94 -4.42
C THR A 2 -31.86 6.34 -4.19
N ARG A 3 -30.88 7.15 -3.79
CA ARG A 3 -29.53 6.68 -3.41
C ARG A 3 -29.52 6.34 -1.93
N LEU A 4 -28.97 5.18 -1.58
CA LEU A 4 -28.71 4.82 -0.18
C LEU A 4 -27.43 5.50 0.30
N LYS A 5 -27.46 6.01 1.54
CA LYS A 5 -26.30 6.49 2.27
C LYS A 5 -25.48 5.30 2.78
N PRO A 6 -24.18 5.50 3.07
CA PRO A 6 -23.30 4.44 3.58
C PRO A 6 -23.88 3.64 4.77
N GLY A 7 -24.42 4.31 5.79
CA GLY A 7 -25.00 3.62 6.96
C GLY A 7 -26.27 2.81 6.66
N GLU A 8 -27.03 3.20 5.64
CA GLU A 8 -28.20 2.42 5.18
C GLU A 8 -27.76 1.14 4.47
N ILE A 9 -26.61 1.17 3.77
CA ILE A 9 -26.00 0.00 3.14
C ILE A 9 -25.42 -0.95 4.19
N ASP A 10 -24.81 -0.39 5.25
CA ASP A 10 -24.23 -1.16 6.36
C ASP A 10 -25.31 -1.99 7.10
N ALA A 11 -26.57 -1.53 7.10
CA ALA A 11 -27.71 -2.24 7.70
C ALA A 11 -28.37 -3.29 6.80
N LEU A 12 -27.92 -3.45 5.54
CA LEU A 12 -28.46 -4.46 4.64
C LEU A 12 -28.06 -5.89 5.07
N PRO A 13 -28.80 -6.92 4.66
CA PRO A 13 -28.36 -8.31 4.83
C PRO A 13 -26.92 -8.52 4.34
N ALA A 14 -26.15 -9.34 5.05
CA ALA A 14 -24.69 -9.47 4.86
C ALA A 14 -24.27 -9.63 3.39
N LYS A 15 -24.97 -10.48 2.62
CA LYS A 15 -24.71 -10.69 1.18
C LYS A 15 -24.83 -9.41 0.34
N LEU A 16 -25.78 -8.54 0.67
CA LEU A 16 -25.97 -7.27 -0.02
C LEU A 16 -24.97 -6.22 0.47
N CYS A 17 -24.73 -6.15 1.77
CA CYS A 17 -23.72 -5.27 2.35
C CYS A 17 -22.34 -5.55 1.71
N LEU A 18 -21.92 -6.81 1.63
CA LEU A 18 -20.66 -7.21 1.00
C LEU A 18 -20.50 -6.71 -0.44
N ARG A 19 -21.56 -6.79 -1.26
CA ARG A 19 -21.50 -6.45 -2.69
C ARG A 19 -21.64 -4.96 -2.97
N HIS A 20 -22.37 -4.24 -2.12
CA HIS A 20 -22.76 -2.85 -2.36
C HIS A 20 -22.05 -1.83 -1.47
N ARG A 21 -21.40 -2.27 -0.39
CA ARG A 21 -20.61 -1.39 0.46
C ARG A 21 -19.22 -1.20 -0.12
N PHE A 22 -18.99 -0.03 -0.72
CA PHE A 22 -17.67 0.36 -1.21
C PHE A 22 -16.89 1.14 -0.16
N VAL A 23 -15.58 0.87 -0.10
CA VAL A 23 -14.64 1.45 0.86
C VAL A 23 -13.34 1.80 0.14
N SER A 24 -12.86 3.02 0.37
CA SER A 24 -11.50 3.43 0.02
C SER A 24 -10.58 3.30 1.23
N VAL A 25 -9.40 2.72 1.02
CA VAL A 25 -8.33 2.64 2.02
C VAL A 25 -7.08 3.30 1.46
N ARG A 26 -6.55 4.27 2.18
CA ARG A 26 -5.29 4.96 1.89
C ARG A 26 -4.17 4.28 2.65
N MET A 27 -3.13 3.85 1.94
CA MET A 27 -1.99 3.13 2.50
C MET A 27 -0.69 3.83 2.12
N VAL A 28 0.20 3.97 3.10
CA VAL A 28 1.58 4.44 2.90
C VAL A 28 2.48 3.22 3.04
N VAL A 29 3.04 2.76 1.93
CA VAL A 29 3.73 1.46 1.81
C VAL A 29 4.92 1.58 0.84
N ASN A 30 5.73 0.53 0.70
CA ASN A 30 6.80 0.51 -0.28
C ASN A 30 6.27 0.18 -1.69
N ARG A 31 7.08 0.42 -2.72
CA ARG A 31 6.70 0.11 -4.11
C ARG A 31 6.47 -1.38 -4.33
N ALA A 32 7.26 -2.28 -3.75
CA ALA A 32 7.07 -3.72 -3.90
C ALA A 32 5.68 -4.19 -3.46
N VAL A 33 5.21 -3.75 -2.29
CA VAL A 33 3.87 -4.04 -1.77
C VAL A 33 2.81 -3.53 -2.75
N THR A 34 2.95 -2.32 -3.29
CA THR A 34 1.97 -1.84 -4.28
C THR A 34 1.96 -2.67 -5.57
N HIS A 35 3.11 -3.18 -6.02
CA HIS A 35 3.19 -4.04 -7.20
C HIS A 35 2.43 -5.35 -7.03
N GLU A 36 2.30 -5.84 -5.80
CA GLU A 36 1.43 -6.97 -5.47
C GLU A 36 -0.04 -6.57 -5.33
N LEU A 37 -0.34 -5.41 -4.74
CA LEU A 37 -1.71 -4.94 -4.52
C LEU A 37 -2.46 -4.67 -5.82
N VAL A 38 -1.81 -4.03 -6.79
CA VAL A 38 -2.44 -3.69 -8.08
C VAL A 38 -2.77 -4.90 -8.96
N ARG A 39 -2.42 -6.12 -8.51
CA ARG A 39 -2.82 -7.38 -9.16
C ARG A 39 -4.27 -7.77 -8.86
N HIS A 40 -4.88 -7.15 -7.86
CA HIS A 40 -6.31 -7.30 -7.55
C HIS A 40 -7.14 -6.44 -8.50
N ARG A 41 -7.59 -7.05 -9.60
CA ARG A 41 -8.18 -6.35 -10.76
C ARG A 41 -9.54 -5.69 -10.49
N PRO A 42 -10.47 -6.25 -9.70
CA PRO A 42 -11.79 -5.64 -9.46
C PRO A 42 -11.75 -4.45 -8.47
N CYS A 43 -10.72 -3.62 -8.59
CA CYS A 43 -10.44 -2.48 -7.73
C CYS A 43 -10.12 -1.25 -8.57
N SER A 44 -10.38 -0.07 -7.99
CA SER A 44 -9.84 1.19 -8.49
C SER A 44 -8.64 1.61 -7.65
N PHE A 45 -7.61 2.11 -8.30
CA PHE A 45 -6.36 2.51 -7.64
C PHE A 45 -6.05 3.97 -7.94
N LEU A 46 -5.65 4.71 -6.92
CA LEU A 46 -5.01 6.02 -7.07
C LEU A 46 -3.66 5.96 -6.37
N GLN A 47 -2.57 5.97 -7.14
CA GLN A 47 -1.22 5.80 -6.62
C GLN A 47 -0.36 7.03 -6.91
N GLU A 48 0.45 7.41 -5.91
CA GLU A 48 1.45 8.46 -6.01
C GLU A 48 2.44 8.17 -7.15
N SER A 49 2.63 9.15 -8.04
CA SER A 49 3.45 9.00 -9.23
C SER A 49 4.85 9.57 -9.04
N GLN A 50 5.86 8.70 -9.11
CA GLN A 50 7.27 9.12 -9.17
C GLN A 50 7.64 9.99 -10.39
N ARG A 51 6.75 10.14 -11.40
CA ARG A 51 6.99 11.05 -12.54
C ARG A 51 6.70 12.52 -12.20
N TYR A 52 5.77 12.74 -11.26
CA TYR A 52 5.22 14.06 -10.97
C TYR A 52 5.53 14.54 -9.55
N CYS A 53 5.97 13.64 -8.66
CA CYS A 53 6.52 14.03 -7.36
C CYS A 53 7.76 14.89 -7.57
N ARG A 54 7.62 16.20 -7.34
CA ARG A 54 8.74 17.13 -7.31
C ARG A 54 9.38 17.07 -5.94
N TYR A 55 10.36 16.19 -5.78
CA TYR A 55 11.23 16.17 -4.60
C TYR A 55 12.06 17.46 -4.45
N SER A 56 11.95 18.41 -5.37
CA SER A 56 12.80 19.61 -5.46
C SER A 56 12.10 20.94 -5.17
N GLN A 57 10.79 20.97 -4.88
CA GLN A 57 10.03 22.23 -4.79
C GLN A 57 9.37 22.54 -3.45
N ASP A 58 9.35 21.60 -2.50
CA ASP A 58 8.81 21.85 -1.17
C ASP A 58 9.91 21.98 -0.11
N LYS A 59 9.85 23.06 0.65
CA LYS A 59 10.77 23.49 1.71
C LYS A 59 10.91 22.52 2.91
N PHE A 60 10.37 21.30 2.83
CA PHE A 60 10.32 20.38 3.97
C PHE A 60 10.94 19.00 3.81
N SER A 61 11.33 18.54 2.62
CA SER A 61 12.32 17.46 2.50
C SER A 61 12.69 17.21 1.05
N ASN A 62 13.90 17.60 0.64
CA ASN A 62 14.52 17.25 -0.65
C ASN A 62 14.90 15.76 -0.74
N GLN A 63 14.21 14.89 0.00
CA GLN A 63 14.66 13.53 0.30
C GLN A 63 13.67 12.51 -0.21
N VAL A 64 14.21 11.43 -0.78
CA VAL A 64 13.46 10.24 -1.13
C VAL A 64 13.25 9.44 0.15
N THR A 65 12.00 9.24 0.55
CA THR A 65 11.68 8.40 1.70
C THR A 65 11.66 6.93 1.29
N PHE A 66 12.25 6.08 2.12
CA PHE A 66 12.22 4.64 1.97
C PHE A 66 11.54 4.01 3.19
N ILE A 67 10.79 2.93 2.99
CA ILE A 67 10.22 2.15 4.07
C ILE A 67 11.19 1.04 4.42
N LYS A 68 11.58 1.01 5.69
CA LYS A 68 12.39 -0.04 6.28
C LYS A 68 11.71 -1.41 6.06
N PRO A 69 12.41 -2.41 5.52
CA PRO A 69 11.89 -3.76 5.45
C PRO A 69 11.83 -4.39 6.84
N MET A 70 10.76 -5.13 7.13
CA MET A 70 10.60 -5.83 8.42
C MET A 70 11.62 -6.95 8.66
N PHE A 71 12.42 -7.32 7.65
CA PHE A 71 13.39 -8.41 7.70
C PHE A 71 14.67 -8.08 8.46
N PHE A 72 15.02 -6.79 8.56
CA PHE A 72 16.32 -6.36 9.08
C PHE A 72 16.13 -5.59 10.38
N GLU A 73 16.70 -6.11 11.47
CA GLU A 73 16.73 -5.41 12.75
C GLU A 73 17.59 -4.14 12.67
N GLU A 74 17.15 -3.08 13.34
CA GLU A 74 17.93 -1.84 13.38
C GLU A 74 19.29 -2.08 14.06
N GLY A 75 20.36 -1.59 13.41
CA GLY A 75 21.73 -1.80 13.87
C GLY A 75 22.37 -3.10 13.40
N SER A 76 21.64 -3.99 12.70
CA SER A 76 22.25 -5.17 12.07
C SER A 76 23.09 -4.80 10.85
N ALA A 77 23.98 -5.71 10.44
CA ALA A 77 24.79 -5.52 9.24
C ALA A 77 23.93 -5.44 7.96
N GLU A 78 22.86 -6.25 7.89
CA GLU A 78 21.90 -6.26 6.79
C GLU A 78 21.11 -4.95 6.73
N TYR A 79 20.71 -4.40 7.88
CA TYR A 79 20.06 -3.10 7.93
C TYR A 79 20.99 -1.99 7.45
N GLN A 80 22.26 -2.01 7.87
CA GLN A 80 23.24 -1.02 7.41
C GLN A 80 23.45 -1.11 5.90
N LEU A 81 23.60 -2.32 5.36
CA LEU A 81 23.73 -2.55 3.91
C LEU A 81 22.50 -2.03 3.14
N TRP A 82 21.30 -2.28 3.66
CA TRP A 82 20.07 -1.75 3.08
C TRP A 82 20.05 -0.21 3.13
N ALA A 83 20.34 0.39 4.29
CA ALA A 83 20.35 1.83 4.48
C ALA A 83 21.36 2.53 3.55
N ASP A 84 22.57 1.99 3.43
CA ASP A 84 23.60 2.51 2.52
C ASP A 84 23.14 2.43 1.06
N SER A 85 22.47 1.34 0.68
CA SER A 85 21.91 1.17 -0.67
C SER A 85 20.83 2.20 -0.96
N MET A 86 19.97 2.51 0.01
CA MET A 86 18.92 3.54 -0.13
C MET A 86 19.53 4.94 -0.28
N LEU A 87 20.53 5.26 0.53
CA LEU A 87 21.25 6.53 0.45
C LEU A 87 21.95 6.70 -0.91
N MET A 88 22.57 5.64 -1.43
CA MET A 88 23.20 5.66 -2.75
C MET A 88 22.19 5.83 -3.88
N SER A 89 21.03 5.15 -3.79
CA SER A 89 19.92 5.30 -4.74
C SER A 89 19.38 6.73 -4.77
N GLU A 90 19.20 7.36 -3.61
CA GLU A 90 18.78 8.76 -3.50
C GLU A 90 19.80 9.72 -4.12
N LYS A 91 21.09 9.59 -3.78
CA LYS A 91 22.16 10.43 -4.34
C LYS A 91 22.21 10.32 -5.86
N ALA A 92 22.12 9.09 -6.40
CA ALA A 92 22.08 8.85 -7.83
C ALA A 92 20.84 9.49 -8.48
N TYR A 93 19.67 9.35 -7.85
CA TYR A 93 18.43 9.95 -8.34
C TYR A 93 18.54 11.47 -8.43
N LEU A 94 18.98 12.13 -7.35
CA LEU A 94 19.16 13.59 -7.32
C LEU A 94 20.18 14.06 -8.36
N LYS A 95 21.29 13.31 -8.52
CA LYS A 95 22.31 13.62 -9.53
C LYS A 95 21.77 13.50 -10.96
N LEU A 96 20.97 12.48 -11.23
CA LEU A 96 20.33 12.29 -12.55
C LEU A 96 19.30 13.38 -12.85
N LEU A 97 18.62 13.93 -11.84
CA LEU A 97 17.67 15.04 -12.04
C LEU A 97 18.34 16.33 -12.55
N GLU A 98 19.66 16.49 -12.42
CA GLU A 98 20.39 17.63 -12.97
C GLU A 98 20.41 17.61 -14.52
N THR A 99 20.30 16.44 -15.14
CA THR A 99 20.47 16.26 -16.59
C THR A 99 19.36 15.45 -17.27
N ALA A 100 18.49 14.79 -16.51
CA ALA A 100 17.45 13.90 -17.02
C ALA A 100 16.07 14.22 -16.44
N THR A 101 15.02 13.73 -17.12
CA THR A 101 13.64 13.87 -16.64
C THR A 101 13.39 13.01 -15.39
N PRO A 102 12.43 13.37 -14.52
CA PRO A 102 12.07 12.53 -13.38
C PRO A 102 11.68 11.10 -13.74
N GLN A 103 11.08 10.89 -14.92
CA GLN A 103 10.71 9.56 -15.42
C GLN A 103 11.92 8.68 -15.75
N ALA A 104 13.01 9.29 -16.22
CA ALA A 104 14.27 8.59 -16.49
C ALA A 104 15.09 8.44 -15.20
N ALA A 105 15.23 9.49 -14.41
CA ALA A 105 16.01 9.47 -13.16
C ALA A 105 15.49 8.41 -12.19
N ARG A 106 14.16 8.23 -12.07
CA ARG A 106 13.57 7.28 -11.11
C ARG A 106 13.93 5.81 -11.34
N THR A 107 14.56 5.44 -12.46
CA THR A 107 14.94 4.04 -12.71
C THR A 107 15.98 3.51 -11.73
N VAL A 108 16.71 4.39 -11.05
CA VAL A 108 17.66 4.01 -9.98
C VAL A 108 16.99 3.84 -8.62
N LEU A 109 15.71 4.21 -8.49
CA LEU A 109 14.98 4.15 -7.22
C LEU A 109 14.63 2.71 -6.85
N ALA A 110 14.91 2.34 -5.60
CA ALA A 110 14.68 0.99 -5.10
C ALA A 110 13.19 0.70 -4.82
N ASN A 111 12.87 -0.60 -4.76
CA ASN A 111 11.53 -1.10 -4.37
C ASN A 111 11.10 -0.65 -2.97
N SER A 112 12.05 -0.33 -2.09
CA SER A 112 11.79 0.20 -0.76
C SER A 112 11.28 1.65 -0.77
N CYS A 113 11.27 2.35 -1.91
CA CYS A 113 10.72 3.70 -1.99
C CYS A 113 9.30 3.74 -1.42
N LYS A 114 9.09 4.66 -0.48
CA LYS A 114 7.77 5.01 0.01
C LYS A 114 6.91 5.43 -1.17
N THR A 115 5.68 4.96 -1.14
CA THR A 115 4.62 5.42 -2.02
C THR A 115 3.31 5.45 -1.24
N GLU A 116 2.37 6.25 -1.72
CA GLU A 116 1.01 6.22 -1.24
C GLU A 116 0.08 5.64 -2.30
N ILE A 117 -0.87 4.80 -1.88
CA ILE A 117 -1.90 4.24 -2.73
C ILE A 117 -3.26 4.28 -2.03
N ILE A 118 -4.29 4.66 -2.76
CA ILE A 118 -5.69 4.50 -2.36
C ILE A 118 -6.25 3.34 -3.17
N VAL A 119 -6.78 2.33 -2.48
CA VAL A 119 -7.50 1.20 -3.07
C VAL A 119 -8.97 1.38 -2.78
N TYR A 120 -9.81 1.29 -3.81
CA TYR A 120 -11.26 1.42 -3.71
C TYR A 120 -11.96 0.23 -4.35
N CYS A 121 -12.71 -0.52 -3.56
CA CYS A 121 -13.55 -1.64 -3.99
C CYS A 121 -14.64 -1.92 -2.94
N ASN A 122 -15.51 -2.89 -3.22
CA ASN A 122 -16.53 -3.32 -2.28
C ASN A 122 -15.97 -4.28 -1.21
N LEU A 123 -16.74 -4.51 -0.15
CA LEU A 123 -16.33 -5.39 0.94
C LEU A 123 -16.10 -6.85 0.49
N ALA A 124 -16.81 -7.34 -0.53
CA ALA A 124 -16.57 -8.67 -1.09
C ALA A 124 -15.16 -8.79 -1.71
N GLU A 125 -14.71 -7.78 -2.45
CA GLU A 125 -13.36 -7.73 -3.00
C GLU A 125 -12.32 -7.53 -1.90
N TRP A 126 -12.61 -6.73 -0.87
CA TRP A 126 -11.73 -6.64 0.31
C TRP A 126 -11.57 -7.99 1.02
N GLN A 127 -12.67 -8.75 1.20
CA GLN A 127 -12.61 -10.11 1.75
C GLN A 127 -11.68 -11.01 0.93
N HIS A 128 -11.81 -10.96 -0.41
CA HIS A 128 -10.95 -11.72 -1.31
C HIS A 128 -9.48 -11.29 -1.17
N ILE A 129 -9.19 -9.99 -1.16
CA ILE A 129 -7.84 -9.45 -0.95
C ILE A 129 -7.26 -9.98 0.36
N PHE A 130 -8.01 -9.92 1.45
CA PHE A 130 -7.55 -10.40 2.74
C PHE A 130 -7.25 -11.89 2.71
N SER A 131 -8.13 -12.73 2.14
CA SER A 131 -7.90 -14.17 2.04
C SER A 131 -6.56 -14.55 1.40
N LEU A 132 -6.11 -13.77 0.40
CA LEU A 132 -4.85 -13.99 -0.29
C LEU A 132 -3.67 -13.34 0.43
N ARG A 133 -3.85 -12.12 0.94
CA ARG A 133 -2.75 -11.27 1.43
C ARG A 133 -2.47 -11.38 2.92
N THR A 134 -3.32 -12.09 3.69
CA THR A 134 -3.05 -12.43 5.09
C THR A 134 -2.58 -13.88 5.30
N SER A 135 -2.59 -14.69 4.22
CA SER A 135 -2.15 -16.10 4.22
C SER A 135 -0.68 -16.25 4.61
N ALA A 136 -0.28 -17.41 5.11
CA ALA A 136 1.11 -17.67 5.50
C ALA A 136 2.10 -17.58 4.33
N ALA A 137 1.64 -17.86 3.11
CA ALA A 137 2.44 -17.80 1.87
C ALA A 137 2.58 -16.38 1.30
N ALA A 138 1.79 -15.41 1.79
CA ALA A 138 1.91 -14.03 1.36
C ALA A 138 3.21 -13.40 1.86
N GLU A 139 3.72 -12.44 1.09
CA GLU A 139 4.94 -11.70 1.43
C GLU A 139 4.80 -11.04 2.83
N PRO A 140 5.81 -11.14 3.71
CA PRO A 140 5.68 -10.68 5.09
C PRO A 140 5.33 -9.19 5.25
N SER A 141 5.92 -8.29 4.45
CA SER A 141 5.62 -6.85 4.50
C SER A 141 4.17 -6.54 4.08
N MET A 142 3.61 -7.32 3.16
CA MET A 142 2.19 -7.29 2.81
C MET A 142 1.31 -7.70 4.00
N ARG A 143 1.71 -8.77 4.71
CA ARG A 143 0.97 -9.25 5.87
C ARG A 143 0.98 -8.23 7.02
N GLU A 144 2.11 -7.56 7.24
CA GLU A 144 2.29 -6.51 8.25
C GLU A 144 1.20 -5.43 8.16
N ILE A 145 0.79 -5.06 6.94
CA ILE A 145 -0.26 -4.06 6.71
C ILE A 145 -1.67 -4.67 6.58
N MET A 146 -1.81 -5.85 5.98
CA MET A 146 -3.11 -6.42 5.63
C MET A 146 -3.82 -7.06 6.80
N ILE A 147 -3.08 -7.65 7.75
CA ILE A 147 -3.66 -8.25 8.95
C ILE A 147 -4.38 -7.21 9.83
N PRO A 148 -3.73 -6.12 10.28
CA PRO A 148 -4.40 -5.12 11.11
C PRO A 148 -5.53 -4.42 10.35
N LEU A 149 -5.38 -4.22 9.03
CA LEU A 149 -6.46 -3.67 8.20
C LEU A 149 -7.68 -4.60 8.15
N ALA A 150 -7.47 -5.91 7.95
CA ALA A 150 -8.54 -6.88 7.96
C ALA A 150 -9.27 -6.92 9.31
N GLU A 151 -8.53 -6.89 10.41
CA GLU A 151 -9.11 -6.83 11.77
C GLU A 151 -9.96 -5.57 11.96
N ALA A 152 -9.43 -4.40 11.59
CA ALA A 152 -10.15 -3.13 11.70
C ALA A 152 -11.41 -3.10 10.83
N MET A 153 -11.36 -3.65 9.60
CA MET A 153 -12.53 -3.73 8.73
C MET A 153 -13.56 -4.75 9.22
N CYS A 154 -13.12 -5.90 9.74
CA CYS A 154 -13.99 -6.89 10.36
C CYS A 154 -14.77 -6.29 11.54
N GLN A 155 -14.08 -5.58 12.44
CA GLN A 155 -14.71 -4.90 13.57
C GLN A 155 -15.69 -3.80 13.13
N LYS A 156 -15.34 -3.05 12.07
CA LYS A 156 -16.14 -1.93 11.60
C LYS A 156 -17.44 -2.35 10.92
N PHE A 157 -17.40 -3.40 10.09
CA PHE A 157 -18.53 -3.78 9.24
C PHE A 157 -19.30 -5.01 9.73
N GLY A 158 -18.69 -5.89 10.54
CA GLY A 158 -19.34 -7.08 11.10
C GLY A 158 -19.79 -8.16 10.10
N VAL A 159 -19.60 -7.94 8.79
CA VAL A 159 -20.01 -8.85 7.71
C VAL A 159 -18.83 -9.53 7.02
N LEU A 160 -17.60 -9.12 7.34
CA LEU A 160 -16.37 -9.75 6.86
C LEU A 160 -16.01 -10.93 7.76
N GLU A 161 -15.35 -11.93 7.19
CA GLU A 161 -14.86 -13.09 7.95
C GLU A 161 -13.55 -12.74 8.65
N ASP A 162 -13.37 -13.29 9.86
CA ASP A 162 -12.15 -13.08 10.64
C ASP A 162 -10.99 -13.87 10.03
N VAL A 163 -9.99 -13.14 9.52
CA VAL A 163 -8.78 -13.71 8.90
C VAL A 163 -7.93 -14.55 9.86
N ARG A 164 -8.17 -14.49 11.18
CA ARG A 164 -7.47 -15.32 12.18
C ARG A 164 -8.02 -16.74 12.23
N GLN A 165 -9.27 -16.95 11.84
CA GLN A 165 -9.93 -18.27 11.85
C GLN A 165 -9.55 -19.13 10.64
N THR A 166 -8.95 -18.52 9.62
CA THR A 166 -8.52 -19.19 8.38
C THR A 166 -7.03 -19.58 8.39
N ARG A 167 -6.34 -19.44 9.53
CA ARG A 167 -4.92 -19.77 9.71
C ARG A 167 -4.70 -21.19 10.22
#